data_AF-A0A368S5G7-F1
#
_entry.id   AF-A0A368S5G7-F1
#
_cell.length_a   1.000
_cell.length_b   1.000
_cell.length_c   1.000
_cell.angle_alpha   90.00
_cell.angle_beta   90.00
_cell.angle_gamma   90.00
#
_symmetry.space_group_name_H-M   'P 1'
#
loop_
_entity.id
_entity.type
_entity.pdbx_description
1 polymer ?
#
loop_
_entity_poly.entity_id
_entity_poly.type
_entity_poly.pdbx_seq_one_letter_code
_entity_poly.pdbx_strand_id
1 'polypeptide(L)'
;MLPVKVAALLLVCLTMYPHIVVGTCTKEQKNRIIVDCKKFIGHGPPHPFPRDPHAACCIAAREVPMMDMECIVDLLTAGEKKNYDENKIKGLRDFCMPRRRRQAVA
;
A
#
# COMPACT_ATOMS: atom_id res chain seq x y z
N MET A 1 8.79 13.49 -42.68
CA MET A 1 7.56 12.67 -42.53
C MET A 1 7.95 11.42 -41.78
N LEU A 2 7.47 11.21 -40.55
CA LEU A 2 7.77 9.95 -39.86
C LEU A 2 7.14 8.80 -40.66
N PRO A 3 7.89 7.72 -40.93
CA PRO A 3 7.36 6.59 -41.67
C PRO A 3 6.20 5.99 -40.87
N VAL A 4 5.09 5.70 -41.57
CA VAL A 4 3.84 5.15 -40.99
C VAL A 4 4.10 3.95 -40.06
N LYS A 5 5.13 3.14 -40.38
CA LYS A 5 5.58 2.01 -39.57
C LYS A 5 6.09 2.40 -38.18
N VAL A 6 6.82 3.51 -38.08
CA VAL A 6 7.32 4.02 -36.80
C VAL A 6 6.19 4.63 -35.98
N ALA A 7 5.25 5.32 -36.63
CA ALA A 7 4.04 5.84 -35.97
C ALA A 7 3.16 4.69 -35.41
N ALA A 8 3.00 3.60 -36.16
CA ALA A 8 2.26 2.42 -35.72
C ALA A 8 2.92 1.71 -34.52
N LEU A 9 4.25 1.57 -34.53
CA LEU A 9 5.01 0.99 -33.42
C LEU A 9 4.88 1.82 -32.14
N LEU A 10 4.91 3.15 -32.25
CA LEU A 10 4.72 4.04 -31.10
C LEU A 10 3.29 3.98 -30.54
N LEU A 11 2.28 3.89 -31.40
CA LEU A 11 0.88 3.72 -30.99
C LEU A 11 0.65 2.41 -30.22
N VAL A 12 1.26 1.31 -30.67
CA VAL A 12 1.19 0.01 -29.95
C VAL A 12 1.93 0.07 -28.61
N CYS A 13 3.03 0.81 -28.51
CA CYS A 13 3.78 0.94 -27.26
C CYS A 13 3.00 1.74 -26.19
N LEU A 14 2.26 2.78 -26.59
CA LEU A 14 1.39 3.54 -25.68
C LEU A 14 0.18 2.76 -25.18
N THR A 15 -0.36 1.82 -25.97
CA THR A 15 -1.49 0.96 -25.55
C THR A 15 -1.04 -0.26 -24.75
N MET A 16 0.20 -0.71 -24.94
CA MET A 16 0.85 -1.79 -24.18
C MET A 16 1.47 -1.32 -22.87
N TYR A 17 1.60 -0.02 -22.65
CA TYR A 17 1.73 0.52 -21.31
C TYR A 17 0.32 0.53 -20.73
N PRO A 18 -0.10 -0.51 -19.95
CA PRO A 18 -1.24 -0.27 -19.08
C PRO A 18 -0.84 0.97 -18.30
N HIS A 19 -1.75 1.94 -18.24
CA HIS A 19 -1.74 3.02 -17.26
C HIS A 19 -0.91 2.59 -16.08
N ILE A 20 0.14 3.34 -15.72
CA ILE A 20 0.88 3.13 -14.48
C ILE A 20 -0.19 2.89 -13.43
N VAL A 21 -0.41 1.61 -13.07
CA VAL A 21 -1.55 1.23 -12.24
C VAL A 21 -1.06 1.61 -10.87
N VAL A 22 -1.22 2.89 -10.53
CA VAL A 22 -1.32 3.31 -9.15
C VAL A 22 -2.49 2.49 -8.65
N GLY A 23 -2.20 1.32 -8.10
CA GLY A 23 -3.19 0.32 -7.76
C GLY A 23 -4.14 0.95 -6.77
N THR A 24 -5.34 1.29 -7.23
CA THR A 24 -6.37 1.84 -6.35
C THR A 24 -6.67 0.78 -5.32
N CYS A 25 -6.56 1.13 -4.04
CA CYS A 25 -6.98 0.26 -2.96
C CYS A 25 -8.45 -0.18 -3.15
N THR A 26 -8.80 -1.37 -2.70
CA THR A 26 -10.19 -1.84 -2.63
C THR A 26 -10.77 -1.62 -1.24
N LYS A 27 -12.11 -1.65 -1.13
CA LYS A 27 -12.80 -1.58 0.16
C LYS A 27 -12.43 -2.78 1.04
N GLU A 28 -12.23 -3.94 0.44
CA GLU A 28 -11.81 -5.17 1.11
C GLU A 28 -10.42 -5.01 1.71
N GLN A 29 -9.47 -4.42 0.98
CA GLN A 29 -8.14 -4.10 1.51
C GLN A 29 -8.22 -3.14 2.69
N LYS A 30 -8.98 -2.04 2.57
CA LYS A 30 -9.22 -1.09 3.67
C LYS A 30 -9.83 -1.79 4.90
N ASN A 31 -10.85 -2.62 4.70
CA ASN A 31 -11.51 -3.35 5.79
C ASN A 31 -10.54 -4.31 6.49
N ARG A 32 -9.71 -5.04 5.74
CA ARG A 32 -8.68 -5.92 6.33
C ARG A 32 -7.65 -5.15 7.14
N ILE A 33 -7.17 -4.01 6.63
CA ILE A 33 -6.27 -3.14 7.41
C ILE A 33 -6.94 -2.71 8.72
N ILE A 34 -8.19 -2.26 8.68
CA ILE A 34 -8.92 -1.84 9.88
C ILE A 34 -9.06 -2.99 10.88
N VAL A 35 -9.40 -4.19 10.42
CA VAL A 35 -9.60 -5.37 11.29
C VAL A 35 -8.28 -5.86 11.86
N ASP A 36 -7.30 -6.13 11.01
CA ASP A 36 -6.06 -6.82 11.39
C ASP A 36 -5.07 -5.88 12.09
N CYS A 37 -5.09 -4.59 11.77
CA CYS A 37 -4.20 -3.59 12.34
C CYS A 37 -4.85 -2.70 13.41
N LYS A 38 -6.12 -2.95 13.79
CA LYS A 38 -6.92 -2.10 14.71
C LYS A 38 -6.16 -1.61 15.95
N LYS A 39 -5.38 -2.52 16.56
CA LYS A 39 -4.60 -2.27 17.78
C LYS A 39 -3.48 -1.25 17.59
N PHE A 40 -3.01 -1.03 16.37
CA PHE A 40 -1.85 -0.19 16.08
C PHE A 40 -2.25 1.16 15.47
N ILE A 41 -3.36 1.21 14.76
CA ILE A 41 -3.79 2.38 13.99
C ILE A 41 -4.77 3.29 14.73
N GLY A 42 -5.24 2.93 15.93
CA GLY A 42 -6.13 3.78 16.72
C GLY A 42 -5.46 5.06 17.23
N HIS A 43 -6.26 6.08 17.52
CA HIS A 43 -5.80 7.31 18.19
C HIS A 43 -5.19 7.02 19.57
N GLY A 44 -4.26 7.86 20.02
CA GLY A 44 -3.58 7.71 21.32
C GLY A 44 -2.09 7.40 21.20
N PRO A 45 -1.41 6.96 22.28
CA PRO A 45 0.02 6.68 22.23
C PRO A 45 0.36 5.60 21.19
N PRO A 46 1.59 5.61 20.64
CA PRO A 46 2.03 4.57 19.73
C PRO A 46 2.02 3.22 20.46
N HIS A 47 1.13 2.34 20.04
CA HIS A 47 1.20 0.95 20.46
C HIS A 47 2.48 0.35 19.86
N PRO A 48 3.21 -0.51 20.60
CA PRO A 48 4.37 -1.18 20.03
C PRO A 48 3.93 -1.95 18.79
N PHE A 49 4.39 -1.51 17.62
CA PHE A 49 4.06 -2.13 16.35
C PHE A 49 4.51 -3.60 16.36
N PRO A 50 3.76 -4.50 15.70
CA PRO A 50 4.16 -5.89 15.62
C PRO A 50 5.51 -5.93 14.90
N ARG A 51 6.55 -6.37 15.61
CA ARG A 51 7.88 -6.59 15.04
C ARG A 51 7.90 -7.82 14.12
N ASP A 52 6.88 -8.66 14.22
CA ASP A 52 6.76 -9.85 13.40
C ASP A 52 6.24 -9.50 12.01
N PRO A 53 7.08 -9.62 10.97
CA PRO A 53 6.65 -9.41 9.59
C PRO A 53 5.57 -10.39 9.12
N HIS A 54 5.30 -11.49 9.83
CA HIS A 54 4.29 -12.49 9.52
C HIS A 54 2.97 -12.29 10.29
N ALA A 55 2.88 -11.26 11.13
CA ALA A 55 1.62 -10.92 11.78
C ALA A 55 0.54 -10.55 10.75
N ALA A 56 -0.73 -10.89 11.03
CA ALA A 56 -1.87 -10.66 10.14
C ALA A 56 -1.94 -9.21 9.63
N CYS A 57 -1.69 -8.21 10.49
CA CYS A 57 -1.62 -6.81 10.09
C CYS A 57 -0.58 -6.55 8.99
N CYS A 58 0.64 -7.07 9.14
CA CYS A 58 1.67 -6.87 8.14
C CYS A 58 1.42 -7.66 6.86
N ILE A 59 0.80 -8.84 6.94
CA ILE A 59 0.33 -9.56 5.76
C ILE A 59 -0.68 -8.70 4.98
N ALA A 60 -1.71 -8.17 5.66
CA ALA A 60 -2.70 -7.29 5.06
C ALA A 60 -2.05 -6.03 4.44
N ALA A 61 -1.08 -5.42 5.11
CA ALA A 61 -0.32 -4.28 4.58
C ALA A 61 0.46 -4.63 3.31
N ARG A 62 0.99 -5.85 3.17
CA ARG A 62 1.74 -6.28 1.96
C ARG A 62 0.83 -6.52 0.75
N GLU A 63 -0.44 -6.80 0.99
CA GLU A 63 -1.42 -7.01 -0.06
C GLU A 63 -1.96 -5.70 -0.66
N VAL A 64 -1.71 -4.57 -0.01
CA VAL A 64 -1.99 -3.24 -0.57
C VAL A 64 -1.03 -2.99 -1.75
N PRO A 65 -1.52 -2.52 -2.91
CA PRO A 65 -0.67 -2.31 -4.08
C PRO A 65 0.49 -1.38 -3.75
N MET A 66 1.71 -1.81 -4.07
CA MET A 66 2.95 -1.07 -3.76
C MET A 66 3.15 -0.71 -2.27
N MET A 67 2.36 -1.28 -1.36
CA MET A 67 2.22 -0.82 0.03
C MET A 67 1.92 0.69 0.14
N ASP A 68 1.22 1.26 -0.85
CA ASP A 68 0.78 2.64 -0.80
C ASP A 68 -0.42 2.78 0.13
N MET A 69 -0.14 3.12 1.38
CA MET A 69 -1.16 3.27 2.42
C MET A 69 -1.98 4.55 2.27
N GLU A 70 -1.61 5.49 1.39
CA GLU A 70 -2.41 6.69 1.13
C GLU A 70 -3.79 6.31 0.59
N CYS A 71 -3.85 5.35 -0.34
CA CYS A 71 -5.13 4.92 -0.90
C CYS A 71 -6.03 4.21 0.12
N ILE A 72 -5.49 3.67 1.23
CA ILE A 72 -6.30 3.15 2.33
C ILE A 72 -6.93 4.31 3.11
N VAL A 73 -6.17 5.39 3.35
CA VAL A 73 -6.66 6.60 4.03
C VAL A 73 -7.79 7.26 3.24
N ASP A 74 -7.66 7.32 1.91
CA ASP A 74 -8.68 7.89 1.02
C ASP A 74 -10.00 7.12 1.04
N LEU A 75 -9.97 5.82 1.35
CA LEU A 75 -11.16 4.98 1.46
C LEU A 75 -11.82 5.00 2.84
N LEU A 76 -11.21 5.66 3.84
CA LEU A 76 -11.81 5.76 5.17
C LEU A 76 -13.07 6.61 5.14
N THR A 77 -14.14 6.10 5.75
CA THR A 77 -15.34 6.87 6.04
C THR A 77 -15.06 7.94 7.09
N ALA A 78 -15.90 8.97 7.16
CA ALA A 78 -15.81 9.99 8.20
C ALA A 78 -15.87 9.41 9.63
N GLY A 79 -16.61 8.31 9.83
CA GLY A 79 -16.65 7.60 11.11
C GLY A 79 -15.34 6.87 11.42
N GLU A 80 -14.70 6.26 10.42
CA GLU A 80 -13.42 5.59 10.58
C GLU A 80 -12.28 6.59 10.87
N LYS A 81 -12.25 7.75 10.19
CA LYS A 81 -11.28 8.83 10.46
C LYS A 81 -11.34 9.36 11.90
N LYS A 82 -12.52 9.30 12.54
CA LYS A 82 -12.67 9.64 13.97
C LYS A 82 -12.06 8.61 14.91
N ASN A 83 -11.92 7.36 14.48
CA ASN A 83 -11.45 6.25 15.32
C ASN A 83 -9.99 5.88 15.06
N TYR A 84 -9.50 6.13 13.85
CA TYR A 84 -8.18 5.72 13.40
C TYR A 84 -7.33 6.92 12.99
N ASP A 85 -6.04 6.82 13.30
CA ASP A 85 -5.02 7.80 13.00
C ASP A 85 -4.45 7.54 11.61
N GLU A 86 -4.67 8.48 10.69
CA GLU A 86 -4.22 8.40 9.30
C GLU A 86 -2.70 8.24 9.21
N ASN A 87 -1.91 8.88 10.10
CA ASN A 87 -0.46 8.78 10.09
C ASN A 87 0.01 7.39 10.51
N LYS A 88 -0.69 6.75 11.46
CA LYS A 88 -0.38 5.37 11.87
C LYS A 88 -0.72 4.36 10.78
N ILE A 89 -1.79 4.59 10.03
CA ILE A 89 -2.12 3.79 8.83
C ILE A 89 -1.01 3.95 7.79
N LYS A 90 -0.59 5.18 7.50
CA LYS A 90 0.52 5.44 6.55
C LYS A 90 1.82 4.78 7.01
N GLY A 91 2.10 4.80 8.31
CA GLY A 91 3.26 4.16 8.92
C GLY A 91 3.31 2.64 8.77
N LEU A 92 2.18 1.96 8.49
CA LEU A 92 2.17 0.51 8.25
C LEU A 92 3.18 0.10 7.18
N ARG A 93 3.37 0.91 6.14
CA ARG A 93 4.37 0.68 5.09
C ARG A 93 5.75 0.49 5.71
N ASP A 94 6.20 1.44 6.52
CA ASP A 94 7.57 1.47 7.02
C ASP A 94 7.82 0.35 8.05
N PHE A 95 6.80 -0.01 8.85
CA PHE A 95 6.91 -1.08 9.84
C PHE A 95 6.79 -2.48 9.24
N CYS A 96 5.93 -2.67 8.23
CA CYS A 96 5.65 -3.97 7.64
C CYS A 96 6.48 -4.27 6.39
N MET A 97 7.21 -3.29 5.87
CA MET A 97 8.17 -3.52 4.80
C MET A 97 9.23 -4.53 5.29
N PRO A 98 9.42 -5.66 4.58
CA PRO A 98 10.48 -6.58 4.91
C PRO A 98 11.80 -5.83 4.89
N ARG A 99 12.54 -5.82 6.01
CA ARG A 99 13.92 -5.35 5.99
C ARG A 99 14.67 -6.27 5.04
N ARG A 100 15.06 -5.77 3.86
CA ARG A 100 16.04 -6.47 3.03
C ARG A 100 17.23 -6.71 3.96
N ARG A 101 17.50 -7.98 4.26
CA ARG A 101 18.67 -8.36 5.03
C ARG A 101 19.88 -7.62 4.42
N ARG A 102 20.53 -6.73 5.17
CA ARG A 102 21.99 -6.63 5.10
C ARG A 102 22.55 -7.95 5.64
N GLN A 103 22.38 -9.03 4.90
CA GLN A 103 23.02 -10.33 5.13
C GLN A 103 23.11 -11.01 3.77
N ALA A 104 24.06 -10.56 2.96
CA ALA A 104 24.63 -11.31 1.86
C ALA A 104 25.98 -10.69 1.49
N VAL A 105 26.91 -10.62 2.46
CA VAL A 105 28.35 -10.75 2.19
C VAL A 105 28.97 -11.29 3.48
N ALA A 106 29.19 -12.61 3.53
CA ALA A 106 30.19 -13.25 4.36
C ALA A 106 31.14 -13.95 3.39
#